data_AF-A0A2S9QQX3-F1
#
_entry.id   AF-A0A2S9QQX3-F1
#
_cell.length_a   1.000
_cell.length_b   1.000
_cell.length_c   1.000
_cell.angle_alpha   90.00
_cell.angle_beta   90.00
_cell.angle_gamma   90.00
#
_symmetry.space_group_name_H-M   'P 1'
#
loop_
_entity.id
_entity.type
_entity.pdbx_description
1 polymer ?
#
loop_
_entity_poly.entity_id
_entity_poly.type
_entity_poly.pdbx_seq_one_letter_code
_entity_poly.pdbx_strand_id
1 'polypeptide(L)'
;MSATQLRTAPAAVLWDMDGTLIDSEPLWLQAELAMLDRYGIELSPELRERLVGSGLRAGARMFQELGVPLGVDEIIAEWVAGVTSGLRERGPDWRPGAIELLESLGEAGIPSALVTMSVRPIADAVLELLPPGLFAASVTGEEVAHEKPHPEPYRRGAELLGVAVEDCLAIEDSAPGVASAHASGAIAIGVPNLVDLSRADAHELWPSLAGVDAGRLSERFAALRAGAGAASAAPGSHAPAARGPLRYGDRVQLTGPKGRLNTITLVPDGEFHSHRGMIRHSELVGLPDASVVQNSSGEEYLALRPLLSDFVMSMPRGAAIVYPKDAAQILSLADIFPGARVVEAGVGSGALSLHLLRGIGPEGRLHSFERREEFAEVARANVAAFAGTLPENWSVTVGDLQETLPSSCPAGTVDRVVLDMLAPWECVDVAAEALAPGGVLICYVATVTQLSRTAEQIRRSGSFTHPQSSETMVRGWHVEGLAVRPDHRMVAHTGFLITARRLAPGTVLPELKRRASKGEFTDEDLASWLPDLGGEDPDRVWTPEAVGERGKSDKVLRKKVREARGFARDRGAETEGGDAG
;
A
#
# COMPACT_ATOMS: atom_id res chain seq x y z
N MET A 1 16.51 20.56 32.22
CA MET A 1 15.06 20.60 32.49
C MET A 1 14.65 19.24 33.01
N SER A 2 13.71 19.21 33.96
CA SER A 2 13.40 18.11 34.87
C SER A 2 13.18 16.76 34.19
N ALA A 3 13.71 15.68 34.77
CA ALA A 3 13.32 14.32 34.44
C ALA A 3 11.80 14.20 34.68
N THR A 4 11.05 13.79 33.66
CA THR A 4 9.61 13.53 33.75
C THR A 4 9.41 12.39 34.76
N GLN A 5 8.90 12.71 35.94
CA GLN A 5 8.43 11.68 36.87
C GLN A 5 7.31 10.89 36.18
N LEU A 6 7.53 9.61 35.93
CA LEU A 6 6.51 8.72 35.37
C LEU A 6 5.31 8.69 36.32
N ARG A 7 4.15 9.14 35.84
CA ARG A 7 2.89 9.09 36.60
C ARG A 7 2.47 7.64 36.85
N THR A 8 1.98 7.37 38.06
CA THR A 8 1.48 6.06 38.47
C THR A 8 -0.02 5.86 38.16
N ALA A 9 -0.72 6.91 37.75
CA ALA A 9 -2.11 6.90 37.32
C ALA A 9 -2.23 7.75 36.03
N PRO A 10 -3.20 7.44 35.15
CA PRO A 10 -3.43 8.25 33.97
C PRO A 10 -3.90 9.65 34.35
N ALA A 11 -3.53 10.64 33.52
CA ALA A 11 -4.01 12.00 33.62
C ALA A 11 -5.52 12.12 33.38
N ALA A 12 -6.03 11.26 32.50
CA ALA A 12 -7.42 11.16 32.13
C ALA A 12 -7.70 9.80 31.47
N VAL A 13 -8.97 9.41 31.43
CA VAL A 13 -9.45 8.26 30.65
C VAL A 13 -10.33 8.74 29.50
N LEU A 14 -10.05 8.27 28.29
CA LEU A 14 -10.77 8.61 27.07
C LEU A 14 -11.62 7.39 26.66
N TRP A 15 -12.92 7.57 26.52
CA TRP A 15 -13.87 6.47 26.38
C TRP A 15 -14.54 6.52 25.03
N ASP A 16 -14.50 5.42 24.28
CA ASP A 16 -15.51 5.23 23.24
C ASP A 16 -16.90 4.96 23.87
N MET A 17 -17.96 5.14 23.08
CA MET A 17 -19.34 4.97 23.52
C MET A 17 -19.96 3.65 23.06
N ASP A 18 -19.98 3.40 21.75
CA ASP A 18 -20.76 2.35 21.11
C ASP A 18 -20.01 1.02 21.21
N GLY A 19 -20.54 0.07 21.98
CA GLY A 19 -19.92 -1.21 22.28
C GLY A 19 -18.87 -1.16 23.40
N THR A 20 -18.42 0.03 23.79
CA THR A 20 -17.50 0.27 24.91
C THR A 20 -18.21 0.64 26.21
N LEU A 21 -19.04 1.70 26.19
CA LEU A 21 -19.80 2.17 27.35
C LEU A 21 -21.19 1.53 27.39
N ILE A 22 -21.84 1.44 26.23
CA ILE A 22 -23.17 0.85 26.05
C ILE A 22 -23.16 -0.13 24.88
N ASP A 23 -24.00 -1.16 24.91
CA ASP A 23 -24.32 -1.95 23.72
C ASP A 23 -25.46 -1.26 22.95
N SER A 24 -25.11 -0.45 21.95
CA SER A 24 -26.07 0.36 21.20
C SER A 24 -26.70 -0.37 20.00
N GLU A 25 -26.10 -1.47 19.55
CA GLU A 25 -26.52 -2.24 18.37
C GLU A 25 -28.00 -2.69 18.43
N PRO A 26 -28.55 -3.15 19.58
CA PRO A 26 -29.96 -3.52 19.65
C PRO A 26 -30.93 -2.36 19.34
N LEU A 27 -30.56 -1.12 19.70
CA LEU A 27 -31.37 0.07 19.45
C LEU A 27 -31.32 0.49 17.99
N TRP A 28 -30.15 0.40 17.35
CA TRP A 28 -29.98 0.63 15.92
C TRP A 28 -30.82 -0.35 15.10
N LEU A 29 -30.67 -1.65 15.37
CA LEU A 29 -31.44 -2.69 14.71
C LEU A 29 -32.95 -2.47 14.86
N GLN A 30 -33.41 -2.05 16.04
CA GLN A 30 -34.84 -1.77 16.23
C GLN A 30 -35.32 -0.56 15.42
N ALA A 31 -34.55 0.52 15.35
CA ALA A 31 -34.90 1.70 14.57
C ALA A 31 -34.95 1.39 13.07
N GLU A 32 -33.99 0.60 12.59
CA GLU A 32 -33.94 0.08 11.22
C GLU A 32 -35.16 -0.80 10.89
N LEU A 33 -35.46 -1.80 11.74
CA LEU A 33 -36.62 -2.68 11.56
C LEU A 33 -37.95 -1.93 11.59
N ALA A 34 -38.10 -0.96 12.49
CA ALA A 34 -39.31 -0.14 12.57
C ALA A 34 -39.55 0.67 11.30
N MET A 35 -38.49 1.15 10.65
CA MET A 35 -38.60 1.84 9.36
C MET A 35 -39.01 0.89 8.24
N LEU A 36 -38.37 -0.28 8.13
CA LEU A 36 -38.70 -1.27 7.10
C LEU A 36 -40.14 -1.76 7.20
N ASP A 37 -40.62 -2.02 8.41
CA ASP A 37 -42.00 -2.48 8.68
C ASP A 37 -43.05 -1.49 8.16
N ARG A 38 -42.84 -0.17 8.35
CA ARG A 38 -43.75 0.86 7.84
C ARG A 38 -43.87 0.89 6.32
N TYR A 39 -42.85 0.45 5.61
CA TYR A 39 -42.85 0.35 4.14
C TYR A 39 -43.16 -1.06 3.65
N GLY A 40 -43.46 -2.00 4.55
CA GLY A 40 -43.76 -3.40 4.21
C GLY A 40 -42.57 -4.13 3.60
N ILE A 41 -41.35 -3.76 3.96
CA ILE A 41 -40.10 -4.36 3.45
C ILE A 41 -39.62 -5.41 4.47
N GLU A 42 -39.42 -6.64 4.02
CA GLU A 42 -38.85 -7.69 4.88
C GLU A 42 -37.31 -7.60 4.92
N LEU A 43 -36.74 -7.63 6.13
CA LEU A 43 -35.28 -7.69 6.31
C LEU A 43 -34.80 -9.14 6.10
N SER A 44 -34.07 -9.40 5.01
CA SER A 44 -33.44 -10.70 4.81
C SER A 44 -32.23 -10.90 5.74
N PRO A 45 -31.87 -12.14 6.12
CA PRO A 45 -30.67 -12.41 6.92
C PRO A 45 -29.38 -11.88 6.28
N GLU A 46 -29.27 -11.97 4.95
CA GLU A 46 -28.12 -11.49 4.17
C GLU A 46 -28.03 -9.96 4.18
N LEU A 47 -29.18 -9.28 4.19
CA LEU A 47 -29.25 -7.84 4.31
C LEU A 47 -28.87 -7.39 5.73
N ARG A 48 -29.29 -8.14 6.75
CA ARG A 48 -28.91 -7.90 8.15
C ARG A 48 -27.41 -7.99 8.35
N GLU A 49 -26.75 -9.02 7.83
CA GLU A 49 -25.28 -9.15 7.91
C GLU A 49 -24.55 -8.01 7.19
N ARG A 50 -25.15 -7.46 6.12
CA ARG A 50 -24.58 -6.32 5.39
C ARG A 50 -24.82 -4.97 6.08
N LEU A 51 -25.85 -4.84 6.91
CA LEU A 51 -26.15 -3.61 7.64
C LEU A 51 -25.19 -3.44 8.82
N VAL A 52 -24.94 -4.52 9.56
CA VAL A 52 -24.02 -4.53 10.71
C VAL A 52 -22.63 -4.08 10.27
N GLY A 53 -22.17 -2.94 10.80
CA GLY A 53 -20.87 -2.34 10.50
C GLY A 53 -20.80 -1.55 9.18
N SER A 54 -21.88 -1.46 8.41
CA SER A 54 -21.98 -0.52 7.29
C SER A 54 -22.35 0.86 7.84
N GLY A 55 -21.42 1.81 7.88
CA GLY A 55 -21.68 3.13 8.48
C GLY A 55 -22.97 3.79 7.96
N LEU A 56 -23.57 4.69 8.76
CA LEU A 56 -24.94 5.21 8.61
C LEU A 56 -25.35 5.56 7.17
N ARG A 57 -24.47 6.23 6.40
CA ARG A 57 -24.75 6.62 5.00
C ARG A 57 -24.83 5.42 4.05
N ALA A 58 -24.00 4.41 4.25
CA ALA A 58 -24.02 3.19 3.43
C ALA A 58 -25.30 2.38 3.72
N GLY A 59 -25.64 2.19 4.99
CA GLY A 59 -26.90 1.57 5.40
C GLY A 59 -28.12 2.30 4.84
N ALA A 60 -28.15 3.63 4.96
CA ALA A 60 -29.28 4.44 4.48
C ALA A 60 -29.47 4.34 2.95
N ARG A 61 -28.38 4.25 2.16
CA ARG A 61 -28.46 3.97 0.72
C ARG A 61 -29.05 2.60 0.42
N MET A 62 -28.71 1.58 1.22
CA MET A 62 -29.31 0.25 1.07
C MET A 62 -30.82 0.29 1.31
N PHE A 63 -31.29 1.08 2.29
CA PHE A 63 -32.73 1.27 2.52
C PHE A 63 -33.42 1.95 1.33
N GLN A 64 -32.78 2.93 0.69
CA GLN A 64 -33.30 3.51 -0.55
C GLN A 64 -33.41 2.47 -1.68
N GLU A 65 -32.37 1.64 -1.86
CA GLU A 65 -32.36 0.56 -2.86
C GLU A 65 -33.48 -0.47 -2.63
N LEU A 66 -33.89 -0.67 -1.38
CA LEU A 66 -34.99 -1.56 -1.00
C LEU A 66 -36.38 -0.94 -1.20
N GLY A 67 -36.45 0.35 -1.55
CA GLY A 67 -37.70 1.02 -1.87
C GLY A 67 -38.23 1.96 -0.78
N VAL A 68 -37.42 2.32 0.22
CA VAL A 68 -37.78 3.38 1.18
C VAL A 68 -37.83 4.74 0.45
N PRO A 69 -38.98 5.43 0.41
CA PRO A 69 -39.19 6.65 -0.37
C PRO A 69 -38.71 7.92 0.36
N LEU A 70 -37.56 7.85 1.02
CA LEU A 70 -36.93 8.94 1.78
C LEU A 70 -35.52 9.21 1.23
N GLY A 71 -35.03 10.43 1.37
CA GLY A 71 -33.63 10.78 1.13
C GLY A 71 -32.69 10.10 2.14
N VAL A 72 -31.43 9.91 1.78
CA VAL A 72 -30.39 9.34 2.67
C VAL A 72 -30.34 10.07 4.01
N ASP A 73 -30.33 11.41 3.99
CA ASP A 73 -30.23 12.21 5.22
C ASP A 73 -31.53 12.14 6.05
N GLU A 74 -32.69 11.97 5.42
CA GLU A 74 -33.98 11.77 6.11
C GLU A 74 -34.03 10.41 6.81
N ILE A 75 -33.53 9.35 6.16
CA ILE A 75 -33.42 8.01 6.73
C ILE A 75 -32.51 8.03 7.96
N ILE A 76 -31.33 8.64 7.84
CA ILE A 76 -30.38 8.76 8.96
C ILE A 76 -31.00 9.55 10.11
N ALA A 77 -31.62 10.69 9.83
CA ALA A 77 -32.25 11.53 10.84
C ALA A 77 -33.34 10.76 11.61
N GLU A 78 -34.10 9.92 10.91
CA GLU A 78 -35.12 9.11 11.53
C GLU A 78 -34.55 7.96 12.37
N TRP A 79 -33.50 7.27 11.91
CA TRP A 79 -32.81 6.27 12.73
C TRP A 79 -32.23 6.88 14.01
N VAL A 80 -31.56 8.02 13.89
CA VAL A 80 -31.02 8.78 15.02
C VAL A 80 -32.13 9.15 16.00
N ALA A 81 -33.29 9.62 15.51
CA ALA A 81 -34.43 9.92 16.36
C ALA A 81 -34.98 8.67 17.07
N GLY A 82 -35.08 7.55 16.36
CA GLY A 82 -35.52 6.26 16.91
C GLY A 82 -34.60 5.76 18.01
N VAL A 83 -33.28 5.77 17.78
CA VAL A 83 -32.26 5.38 18.78
C VAL A 83 -32.32 6.31 19.99
N THR A 84 -32.39 7.62 19.77
CA THR A 84 -32.47 8.62 20.85
C THR A 84 -33.73 8.44 21.72
N SER A 85 -34.89 8.18 21.10
CA SER A 85 -36.13 7.88 21.83
C SER A 85 -35.99 6.57 22.62
N GLY A 86 -35.42 5.54 21.99
CA GLY A 86 -35.18 4.24 22.62
C GLY A 86 -34.29 4.34 23.87
N LEU A 87 -33.20 5.13 23.79
CA LEU A 87 -32.32 5.43 24.92
C LEU A 87 -33.08 6.12 26.06
N ARG A 88 -33.87 7.16 25.75
CA ARG A 88 -34.60 7.93 26.77
C ARG A 88 -35.73 7.16 27.44
N GLU A 89 -36.39 6.26 26.71
CA GLU A 89 -37.54 5.52 27.21
C GLU A 89 -37.15 4.29 28.03
N ARG A 90 -36.10 3.56 27.59
CA ARG A 90 -35.74 2.25 28.17
C ARG A 90 -34.38 2.24 28.87
N GLY A 91 -33.54 3.24 28.61
CA GLY A 91 -32.13 3.21 28.97
C GLY A 91 -31.30 2.35 27.99
N PRO A 92 -29.97 2.53 27.99
CA PRO A 92 -29.07 1.66 27.26
C PRO A 92 -28.79 0.35 28.02
N ASP A 93 -28.35 -0.66 27.27
CA ASP A 93 -27.68 -1.82 27.86
C ASP A 93 -26.24 -1.44 28.20
N TRP A 94 -25.96 -1.15 29.48
CA TRP A 94 -24.61 -0.79 29.92
C TRP A 94 -23.65 -1.96 29.78
N ARG A 95 -22.43 -1.67 29.31
CA ARG A 95 -21.37 -2.68 29.23
C ARG A 95 -20.95 -3.09 30.65
N PRO A 96 -20.74 -4.40 30.93
CA PRO A 96 -20.46 -4.85 32.30
C PRO A 96 -19.23 -4.18 32.92
N GLY A 97 -19.40 -3.49 34.04
CA GLY A 97 -18.34 -2.78 34.76
C GLY A 97 -18.07 -1.35 34.28
N ALA A 98 -18.74 -0.87 33.23
CA ALA A 98 -18.45 0.44 32.66
C ALA A 98 -18.83 1.59 33.60
N ILE A 99 -20.03 1.51 34.21
CA ILE A 99 -20.50 2.51 35.17
C ILE A 99 -19.65 2.50 36.44
N GLU A 100 -19.40 1.31 36.99
CA GLU A 100 -18.65 1.13 38.22
C GLU A 100 -17.20 1.65 38.08
N LEU A 101 -16.57 1.40 36.92
CA LEU A 101 -15.25 1.95 36.62
C LEU A 101 -15.29 3.48 36.48
N LEU A 102 -16.28 4.02 35.76
CA LEU A 102 -16.42 5.45 35.55
C LEU A 102 -16.66 6.21 36.88
N GLU A 103 -17.50 5.69 37.77
CA GLU A 103 -17.70 6.21 39.12
C GLU A 103 -16.42 6.14 39.95
N SER A 104 -15.73 4.99 39.93
CA SER A 104 -14.46 4.81 40.64
C SER A 104 -13.37 5.79 40.17
N LEU A 105 -13.31 6.11 38.87
CA LEU A 105 -12.39 7.12 38.34
C LEU A 105 -12.73 8.52 38.84
N GLY A 106 -14.03 8.86 38.90
CA GLY A 106 -14.51 10.11 39.47
C GLY A 106 -14.13 10.26 40.95
N GLU A 107 -14.32 9.22 41.75
CA GLU A 107 -13.91 9.18 43.16
C GLU A 107 -12.38 9.32 43.34
N ALA A 108 -11.60 8.76 42.41
CA ALA A 108 -10.14 8.88 42.39
C ALA A 108 -9.64 10.22 41.83
N GLY A 109 -10.54 11.09 41.34
CA GLY A 109 -10.19 12.38 40.75
C GLY A 109 -9.53 12.30 39.36
N ILE A 110 -9.75 11.20 38.63
CA ILE A 110 -9.25 11.00 37.27
C ILE A 110 -10.36 11.41 36.29
N PRO A 111 -10.21 12.53 35.55
CA PRO A 111 -11.26 13.00 34.65
C PRO A 111 -11.45 12.06 33.46
N SER A 112 -12.68 11.95 32.98
CA SER A 112 -13.02 11.18 31.78
C SER A 112 -13.57 12.05 30.66
N ALA A 113 -13.26 11.71 29.41
CA ALA A 113 -13.88 12.30 28.22
C ALA A 113 -14.47 11.22 27.32
N LEU A 114 -15.66 11.49 26.76
CA LEU A 114 -16.29 10.62 25.77
C LEU A 114 -15.75 10.96 24.36
N VAL A 115 -15.33 9.97 23.58
CA VAL A 115 -14.76 10.13 22.24
C VAL A 115 -15.43 9.11 21.31
N THR A 116 -16.50 9.52 20.62
CA THR A 116 -17.34 8.65 19.79
C THR A 116 -17.45 9.16 18.36
N MET A 117 -17.67 8.26 17.40
CA MET A 117 -18.05 8.62 16.02
C MET A 117 -19.57 8.77 15.85
N SER A 118 -20.36 8.51 16.88
CA SER A 118 -21.80 8.79 16.88
C SER A 118 -22.09 10.29 16.82
N VAL A 119 -23.28 10.61 16.30
CA VAL A 119 -23.79 11.99 16.19
C VAL A 119 -24.13 12.58 17.55
N ARG A 120 -24.12 13.92 17.64
CA ARG A 120 -24.30 14.60 18.93
C ARG A 120 -25.56 14.20 19.71
N PRO A 121 -26.76 14.09 19.11
CA PRO A 121 -27.99 13.76 19.84
C PRO A 121 -27.94 12.43 20.61
N ILE A 122 -27.28 11.42 20.05
CA ILE A 122 -27.16 10.09 20.69
C ILE A 122 -26.21 10.18 21.87
N ALA A 123 -25.05 10.81 21.67
CA ALA A 123 -24.06 10.97 22.73
C ALA A 123 -24.61 11.80 23.91
N ASP A 124 -25.34 12.88 23.63
CA ASP A 124 -26.01 13.68 24.68
C ASP A 124 -27.03 12.83 25.45
N ALA A 125 -27.85 12.03 24.76
CA ALA A 125 -28.84 11.16 25.41
C ALA A 125 -28.19 10.11 26.33
N VAL A 126 -27.04 9.55 25.95
CA VAL A 126 -26.29 8.62 26.81
C VAL A 126 -25.71 9.35 28.03
N LEU A 127 -25.13 10.53 27.83
CA LEU A 127 -24.56 11.34 28.92
C LEU A 127 -25.64 11.81 29.92
N GLU A 128 -26.85 12.14 29.46
CA GLU A 128 -28.00 12.50 30.30
C GLU A 128 -28.47 11.36 31.23
N LEU A 129 -28.21 10.10 30.85
CA LEU A 129 -28.59 8.91 31.62
C LEU A 129 -27.53 8.50 32.65
N LEU A 130 -26.34 9.10 32.60
CA LEU A 130 -25.28 8.91 33.59
C LEU A 130 -25.46 9.83 34.80
N PRO A 131 -24.93 9.44 35.96
CA PRO A 131 -24.75 10.37 37.06
C PRO A 131 -24.01 11.66 36.60
N PRO A 132 -24.44 12.84 37.07
CA PRO A 132 -23.86 14.10 36.62
C PRO A 132 -22.39 14.21 37.03
N GLY A 133 -21.55 14.72 36.11
CA GLY A 133 -20.15 15.01 36.38
C GLY A 133 -19.17 13.86 36.15
N LEU A 134 -19.62 12.71 35.65
CA LEU A 134 -18.74 11.58 35.32
C LEU A 134 -17.86 11.84 34.07
N PHE A 135 -18.38 12.59 33.09
CA PHE A 135 -17.62 13.06 31.94
C PHE A 135 -17.40 14.56 32.02
N ALA A 136 -16.13 14.99 31.90
CA ALA A 136 -15.76 16.40 31.90
C ALA A 136 -15.76 17.00 30.48
N ALA A 137 -15.67 16.16 29.44
CA ALA A 137 -15.75 16.57 28.05
C ALA A 137 -16.33 15.46 27.16
N SER A 138 -16.76 15.81 25.95
CA SER A 138 -17.13 14.84 24.92
C SER A 138 -16.73 15.34 23.53
N VAL A 139 -16.41 14.41 22.64
CA VAL A 139 -16.11 14.63 21.22
C VAL A 139 -16.97 13.68 20.39
N THR A 140 -17.69 14.22 19.42
CA THR A 140 -18.46 13.45 18.42
C THR A 140 -17.78 13.43 17.05
N GLY A 141 -18.27 12.56 16.16
CA GLY A 141 -17.74 12.47 14.79
C GLY A 141 -17.84 13.77 13.99
N GLU A 142 -18.83 14.62 14.32
CA GLU A 142 -19.06 15.91 13.64
C GLU A 142 -18.07 17.01 14.09
N GLU A 143 -17.30 16.78 15.16
CA GLU A 143 -16.40 17.76 15.78
C GLU A 143 -14.93 17.59 15.37
N VAL A 144 -14.65 16.67 14.44
CA VAL A 144 -13.30 16.34 13.96
C VAL A 144 -13.23 16.38 12.43
N ALA A 145 -12.08 16.75 11.88
CA ALA A 145 -11.84 16.74 10.44
C ALA A 145 -11.57 15.32 9.92
N HIS A 146 -10.94 14.48 10.73
CA HIS A 146 -10.60 13.10 10.41
C HIS A 146 -11.12 12.14 11.50
N GLU A 147 -12.02 11.26 11.10
CA GLU A 147 -12.61 10.22 11.94
C GLU A 147 -11.62 9.09 12.29
N LYS A 148 -12.00 8.21 13.23
CA LYS A 148 -11.25 6.97 13.56
C LYS A 148 -11.04 6.17 12.25
N PRO A 149 -9.83 5.71 11.90
CA PRO A 149 -8.68 5.44 12.75
C PRO A 149 -7.66 6.59 12.91
N HIS A 150 -7.96 7.80 12.41
CA HIS A 150 -7.05 8.93 12.58
C HIS A 150 -6.92 9.31 14.07
N PRO A 151 -5.76 9.75 14.58
CA PRO A 151 -5.55 10.04 16.02
C PRO A 151 -6.26 11.31 16.54
N GLU A 152 -6.80 12.14 15.65
CA GLU A 152 -7.41 13.44 15.99
C GLU A 152 -8.49 13.37 17.08
N PRO A 153 -9.46 12.43 17.06
CA PRO A 153 -10.53 12.39 18.06
C PRO A 153 -10.01 12.24 19.50
N TYR A 154 -9.03 11.37 19.71
CA TYR A 154 -8.44 11.15 21.03
C TYR A 154 -7.54 12.29 21.48
N ARG A 155 -6.78 12.90 20.56
CA ARG A 155 -6.01 14.11 20.86
C ARG A 155 -6.92 15.26 21.27
N ARG A 156 -8.06 15.41 20.57
CA ARG A 156 -9.08 16.41 20.89
C ARG A 156 -9.70 16.16 22.26
N GLY A 157 -10.02 14.91 22.60
CA GLY A 157 -10.52 14.53 23.92
C GLY A 157 -9.54 14.92 25.05
N ALA A 158 -8.26 14.61 24.89
CA ALA A 158 -7.22 15.00 25.85
C ALA A 158 -7.04 16.53 25.94
N GLU A 159 -7.08 17.22 24.80
CA GLU A 159 -6.99 18.68 24.73
C GLU A 159 -8.12 19.37 25.52
N LEU A 160 -9.37 18.90 25.37
CA LEU A 160 -10.52 19.43 26.11
C LEU A 160 -10.40 19.24 27.62
N LEU A 161 -9.68 18.21 28.07
CA LEU A 161 -9.36 17.96 29.48
C LEU A 161 -8.10 18.71 29.96
N GLY A 162 -7.36 19.37 29.07
CA GLY A 162 -6.14 20.11 29.39
C GLY A 162 -4.96 19.21 29.77
N VAL A 163 -4.92 17.97 29.27
CA VAL A 163 -3.87 16.99 29.58
C VAL A 163 -3.14 16.54 28.31
N ALA A 164 -1.91 16.05 28.48
CA ALA A 164 -1.16 15.43 27.39
C ALA A 164 -1.77 14.05 27.07
N VAL A 165 -2.02 13.78 25.80
CA VAL A 165 -2.65 12.52 25.35
C VAL A 165 -1.79 11.30 25.69
N GLU A 166 -0.47 11.47 25.76
CA GLU A 166 0.49 10.42 26.12
C GLU A 166 0.35 9.99 27.59
N ASP A 167 -0.19 10.86 28.43
CA ASP A 167 -0.49 10.56 29.83
C ASP A 167 -1.93 10.05 30.02
N CYS A 168 -2.68 9.82 28.94
CA CYS A 168 -4.05 9.31 28.98
C CYS A 168 -4.11 7.80 28.72
N LEU A 169 -5.19 7.18 29.19
CA LEU A 169 -5.59 5.82 28.81
C LEU A 169 -6.89 5.90 28.01
N ALA A 170 -6.98 5.17 26.90
CA ALA A 170 -8.17 5.10 26.07
C ALA A 170 -8.78 3.70 26.12
N ILE A 171 -10.11 3.59 26.15
CA ILE A 171 -10.86 2.33 26.17
C ILE A 171 -11.73 2.25 24.92
N GLU A 172 -11.63 1.15 24.17
CA GLU A 172 -12.24 0.95 22.85
C GLU A 172 -12.69 -0.49 22.63
N ASP A 173 -13.73 -0.71 21.81
CA ASP A 173 -14.22 -2.04 21.44
C ASP A 173 -14.05 -2.34 19.94
N SER A 174 -13.54 -1.39 19.16
CA SER A 174 -13.41 -1.49 17.70
C SER A 174 -11.95 -1.42 17.22
N ALA A 175 -11.60 -2.14 16.15
CA ALA A 175 -10.27 -2.08 15.55
C ALA A 175 -9.85 -0.66 15.07
N PRO A 176 -10.69 0.11 14.33
CA PRO A 176 -10.33 1.48 13.95
C PRO A 176 -10.21 2.40 15.17
N GLY A 177 -11.01 2.17 16.22
CA GLY A 177 -10.96 2.96 17.43
C GLY A 177 -9.71 2.70 18.27
N VAL A 178 -9.35 1.43 18.48
CA VAL A 178 -8.07 1.04 19.08
C VAL A 178 -6.88 1.64 18.31
N ALA A 179 -6.91 1.59 16.97
CA ALA A 179 -5.86 2.18 16.14
C ALA A 179 -5.77 3.72 16.31
N SER A 180 -6.91 4.40 16.38
CA SER A 180 -6.99 5.84 16.64
C SER A 180 -6.41 6.20 18.01
N ALA A 181 -6.81 5.47 19.05
CA ALA A 181 -6.32 5.63 20.41
C ALA A 181 -4.80 5.41 20.50
N HIS A 182 -4.29 4.32 19.92
CA HIS A 182 -2.87 4.00 19.91
C HIS A 182 -2.06 5.06 19.15
N ALA A 183 -2.48 5.43 17.93
CA ALA A 183 -1.81 6.44 17.12
C ALA A 183 -1.83 7.84 17.76
N SER A 184 -2.77 8.11 18.67
CA SER A 184 -2.86 9.38 19.39
C SER A 184 -1.68 9.57 20.35
N GLY A 185 -1.11 8.48 20.87
CA GLY A 185 -0.09 8.44 21.91
C GLY A 185 -0.62 7.93 23.26
N ALA A 186 -1.94 7.80 23.42
CA ALA A 186 -2.55 7.24 24.62
C ALA A 186 -2.30 5.74 24.77
N ILE A 187 -2.33 5.24 26.01
CA ILE A 187 -2.37 3.79 26.26
C ILE A 187 -3.75 3.28 25.86
N ALA A 188 -3.84 2.50 24.78
CA ALA A 188 -5.09 1.94 24.26
C ALA A 188 -5.40 0.56 24.88
N ILE A 189 -6.55 0.43 25.52
CA ILE A 189 -7.11 -0.82 26.04
C ILE A 189 -8.30 -1.23 25.17
N GLY A 190 -8.23 -2.43 24.58
CA GLY A 190 -9.32 -3.00 23.79
C GLY A 190 -10.26 -3.86 24.65
N VAL A 191 -11.57 -3.69 24.52
CA VAL A 191 -12.60 -4.46 25.22
C VAL A 191 -13.60 -5.02 24.21
N PRO A 192 -13.40 -6.26 23.70
CA PRO A 192 -14.25 -6.81 22.65
C PRO A 192 -15.74 -6.85 23.01
N ASN A 193 -16.60 -6.42 22.08
CA ASN A 193 -18.05 -6.61 22.14
C ASN A 193 -18.55 -7.58 21.06
N LEU A 194 -18.81 -7.06 19.86
CA LEU A 194 -19.31 -7.83 18.71
C LEU A 194 -18.19 -8.21 17.73
N VAL A 195 -17.05 -7.53 17.83
CA VAL A 195 -15.91 -7.67 16.90
C VAL A 195 -14.71 -8.27 17.63
N ASP A 196 -13.97 -9.14 16.93
CA ASP A 196 -12.71 -9.68 17.42
C ASP A 196 -11.58 -8.64 17.32
N LEU A 197 -11.01 -8.29 18.48
CA LEU A 197 -9.88 -7.35 18.59
C LEU A 197 -8.51 -8.05 18.68
N SER A 198 -8.43 -9.38 18.51
CA SER A 198 -7.18 -10.14 18.61
C SER A 198 -6.05 -9.65 17.69
N ARG A 199 -6.39 -8.88 16.65
CA ARG A 199 -5.47 -8.28 15.67
C ARG A 199 -5.37 -6.75 15.75
N ALA A 200 -6.05 -6.11 16.70
CA ALA A 200 -6.01 -4.67 16.89
C ALA A 200 -4.74 -4.26 17.65
N ASP A 201 -4.21 -3.07 17.34
CA ASP A 201 -3.01 -2.49 17.98
C ASP A 201 -3.30 -1.95 19.41
N ALA A 202 -3.96 -2.76 20.24
CA ALA A 202 -4.19 -2.44 21.64
C ALA A 202 -2.93 -2.73 22.45
N HIS A 203 -2.64 -1.90 23.44
CA HIS A 203 -1.58 -2.19 24.42
C HIS A 203 -1.96 -3.40 25.29
N GLU A 204 -3.26 -3.58 25.53
CA GLU A 204 -3.80 -4.74 26.24
C GLU A 204 -5.26 -4.96 25.83
N LEU A 205 -5.69 -6.23 25.77
CA LEU A 205 -7.08 -6.60 25.60
C LEU A 205 -7.67 -7.07 26.93
N TRP A 206 -8.79 -6.49 27.32
CA TRP A 206 -9.56 -6.94 28.47
C TRP A 206 -10.84 -7.64 28.00
N PRO A 207 -11.16 -8.82 28.56
CA PRO A 207 -12.39 -9.52 28.18
C PRO A 207 -13.66 -8.78 28.62
N SER A 208 -13.56 -7.90 29.62
CA SER A 208 -14.66 -7.10 30.16
C SER A 208 -14.09 -6.00 31.07
N LEU A 209 -14.88 -4.95 31.34
CA LEU A 209 -14.61 -3.95 32.37
C LEU A 209 -15.06 -4.40 33.77
N ALA A 210 -15.78 -5.53 33.88
CA ALA A 210 -16.29 -6.03 35.15
C ALA A 210 -15.16 -6.31 36.16
N GLY A 211 -15.26 -5.71 37.35
CA GLY A 211 -14.26 -5.84 38.41
C GLY A 211 -12.95 -5.09 38.13
N VAL A 212 -12.98 -4.08 37.25
CA VAL A 212 -11.91 -3.09 37.11
C VAL A 212 -12.34 -1.81 37.81
N ASP A 213 -11.51 -1.34 38.74
CA ASP A 213 -11.66 -0.04 39.41
C ASP A 213 -10.52 0.91 39.00
N ALA A 214 -10.56 2.15 39.46
CA ALA A 214 -9.52 3.15 39.16
C ALA A 214 -8.12 2.74 39.63
N GLY A 215 -8.03 1.97 40.72
CA GLY A 215 -6.77 1.46 41.26
C GLY A 215 -6.13 0.45 40.32
N ARG A 216 -6.88 -0.58 39.93
CA ARG A 216 -6.44 -1.60 38.98
C ARG A 216 -6.12 -1.00 37.61
N LEU A 217 -6.94 -0.07 37.12
CA LEU A 217 -6.67 0.65 35.87
C LEU A 217 -5.37 1.45 35.96
N SER A 218 -5.14 2.16 37.06
CA SER A 218 -3.91 2.92 37.29
C SER A 218 -2.66 2.03 37.39
N GLU A 219 -2.75 0.89 38.09
CA GLU A 219 -1.68 -0.11 38.14
C GLU A 219 -1.32 -0.63 36.75
N ARG A 220 -2.33 -0.96 35.93
CA ARG A 220 -2.12 -1.38 34.54
C ARG A 220 -1.53 -0.26 33.69
N PHE A 221 -2.04 0.96 33.80
CA PHE A 221 -1.48 2.12 33.12
C PHE A 221 0.01 2.32 33.46
N ALA A 222 0.37 2.27 34.74
CA ALA A 222 1.75 2.40 35.18
C ALA A 222 2.64 1.28 34.65
N ALA A 223 2.17 0.03 34.65
CA ALA A 223 2.89 -1.11 34.10
C ALA A 223 3.12 -0.97 32.59
N LEU A 224 2.09 -0.59 31.83
CA LEU A 224 2.17 -0.37 30.39
C LEU A 224 3.06 0.83 30.06
N ARG A 225 3.00 1.92 30.83
CA ARG A 225 3.89 3.09 30.72
C ARG A 225 5.34 2.77 31.09
N ALA A 226 5.58 1.93 32.08
CA ALA A 226 6.94 1.49 32.43
C ALA A 226 7.52 0.57 31.35
N GLY A 227 6.70 -0.30 30.76
CA GLY A 227 7.05 -1.07 29.57
C GLY A 227 7.33 -0.17 28.36
N ALA A 228 6.50 0.85 28.14
CA ALA A 228 6.69 1.87 27.11
C ALA A 228 7.90 2.77 27.37
N GLY A 229 8.28 2.99 28.63
CA GLY A 229 9.45 3.77 29.06
C GLY A 229 10.78 3.02 28.91
N ALA A 230 10.78 1.70 29.07
CA ALA A 230 11.90 0.83 28.66
C ALA A 230 11.95 0.67 27.12
N ALA A 231 10.81 0.82 26.46
CA ALA A 231 10.67 0.94 25.02
C ALA A 231 10.77 2.40 24.52
N SER A 232 11.14 3.36 25.38
CA SER A 232 11.32 4.79 25.06
C SER A 232 12.78 5.13 24.74
N ALA A 233 13.39 4.33 23.87
CA ALA A 233 13.91 5.00 22.69
C ALA A 233 12.67 5.35 21.86
N ALA A 234 12.68 6.36 20.99
CA ALA A 234 11.61 6.43 19.99
C ALA A 234 11.36 5.03 19.36
N PRO A 235 10.25 4.75 18.66
CA PRO A 235 10.34 3.81 17.55
C PRO A 235 11.34 4.44 16.58
N GLY A 236 12.64 4.34 16.91
CA GLY A 236 13.73 4.64 16.04
C GLY A 236 13.53 3.58 15.03
N SER A 237 12.90 3.98 13.92
CA SER A 237 12.79 3.26 12.67
C SER A 237 13.78 2.10 12.71
N HIS A 238 13.31 0.92 13.11
CA HIS A 238 14.10 -0.28 12.89
C HIS A 238 13.95 -0.51 11.39
N ALA A 239 14.60 0.38 10.62
CA ALA A 239 14.74 0.24 9.20
C ALA A 239 15.32 -1.17 9.02
N PRO A 240 14.68 -2.00 8.18
CA PRO A 240 15.03 -3.40 8.07
C PRO A 240 16.53 -3.48 7.85
N ALA A 241 17.19 -4.20 8.76
CA ALA A 241 18.63 -4.31 8.73
C ALA A 241 18.99 -5.06 7.45
N ALA A 242 19.65 -4.39 6.51
CA ALA A 242 20.05 -5.01 5.25
C ALA A 242 21.02 -6.19 5.44
N ARG A 243 21.70 -6.27 6.60
CA ARG A 243 22.73 -7.25 6.95
C ARG A 243 22.78 -7.49 8.45
N GLY A 244 23.44 -8.59 8.84
CA GLY A 244 23.74 -8.92 10.24
C GLY A 244 22.67 -9.82 10.87
N PRO A 245 22.70 -9.98 12.20
CA PRO A 245 21.69 -10.76 12.91
C PRO A 245 20.29 -10.22 12.69
N LEU A 246 19.28 -11.09 12.70
CA LEU A 246 17.87 -10.73 12.57
C LEU A 246 17.44 -9.82 13.72
N ARG A 247 16.65 -8.80 13.41
CA ARG A 247 16.14 -7.82 14.40
C ARG A 247 14.64 -7.66 14.26
N TYR A 248 14.00 -7.14 15.30
CA TYR A 248 12.64 -6.65 15.18
C TYR A 248 12.58 -5.56 14.09
N GLY A 249 11.52 -5.56 13.29
CA GLY A 249 11.38 -4.79 12.05
C GLY A 249 11.83 -5.54 10.79
N ASP A 250 12.72 -6.55 10.91
CA ASP A 250 13.18 -7.30 9.73
C ASP A 250 12.04 -8.14 9.15
N ARG A 251 11.93 -8.14 7.82
CA ARG A 251 11.16 -9.17 7.12
C ARG A 251 11.98 -10.45 7.02
N VAL A 252 11.33 -11.57 7.30
CA VAL A 252 11.91 -12.91 7.24
C VAL A 252 10.98 -13.82 6.45
N GLN A 253 11.57 -14.56 5.53
CA GLN A 253 10.92 -15.64 4.79
C GLN A 253 11.29 -16.98 5.45
N LEU A 254 10.26 -17.66 5.97
CA LEU A 254 10.35 -18.96 6.58
C LEU A 254 9.99 -20.04 5.56
N THR A 255 10.92 -20.97 5.33
CA THR A 255 10.77 -22.10 4.42
C THR A 255 10.79 -23.40 5.22
N GLY A 256 9.64 -24.06 5.32
CA GLY A 256 9.50 -25.33 6.02
C GLY A 256 9.75 -26.56 5.13
N PRO A 257 9.49 -27.78 5.62
CA PRO A 257 9.84 -29.05 4.94
C PRO A 257 9.13 -29.26 3.59
N LYS A 258 7.96 -28.62 3.40
CA LYS A 258 7.20 -28.66 2.15
C LYS A 258 7.67 -27.64 1.11
N GLY A 259 8.72 -26.85 1.42
CA GLY A 259 9.23 -25.80 0.54
C GLY A 259 8.30 -24.59 0.36
N ARG A 260 7.25 -24.46 1.17
CA ARG A 260 6.33 -23.31 1.12
C ARG A 260 6.99 -22.10 1.78
N LEU A 261 7.09 -21.01 1.02
CA LEU A 261 7.58 -19.72 1.48
C LEU A 261 6.48 -18.99 2.26
N ASN A 262 6.78 -18.57 3.49
CA ASN A 262 5.92 -17.71 4.30
C ASN A 262 6.71 -16.48 4.70
N THR A 263 6.19 -15.28 4.43
CA THR A 263 6.91 -14.04 4.74
C THR A 263 6.25 -13.37 5.93
N ILE A 264 7.04 -13.08 6.96
CA ILE A 264 6.61 -12.42 8.20
C ILE A 264 7.47 -11.18 8.46
N THR A 265 6.95 -10.26 9.26
CA THR A 265 7.73 -9.15 9.84
C THR A 265 7.97 -9.47 11.31
N LEU A 266 9.22 -9.43 11.76
CA LEU A 266 9.55 -9.69 13.16
C LEU A 266 9.08 -8.52 14.03
N VAL A 267 8.03 -8.73 14.81
CA VAL A 267 7.55 -7.78 15.82
C VAL A 267 7.77 -8.34 17.23
N PRO A 268 8.00 -7.47 18.25
CA PRO A 268 8.02 -7.89 19.65
C PRO A 268 6.77 -8.69 19.99
N ASP A 269 6.93 -9.75 20.77
CA ASP A 269 5.87 -10.70 21.17
C ASP A 269 5.07 -11.35 20.03
N GLY A 270 5.47 -11.14 18.77
CA GLY A 270 4.82 -11.74 17.62
C GLY A 270 5.09 -13.23 17.48
N GLU A 271 4.13 -13.94 16.92
CA GLU A 271 4.17 -15.39 16.74
C GLU A 271 3.79 -15.75 15.30
N PHE A 272 4.59 -16.62 14.66
CA PHE A 272 4.26 -17.20 13.39
C PHE A 272 3.58 -18.56 13.60
N HIS A 273 2.33 -18.67 13.16
CA HIS A 273 1.58 -19.92 13.18
C HIS A 273 1.70 -20.64 11.85
N SER A 274 2.26 -21.85 11.88
CA SER A 274 2.21 -22.77 10.76
C SER A 274 1.03 -23.71 10.92
N HIS A 275 0.71 -24.48 9.87
CA HIS A 275 -0.28 -25.56 9.94
C HIS A 275 0.01 -26.63 11.03
N ARG A 276 1.22 -26.67 11.58
CA ARG A 276 1.68 -27.64 12.58
C ARG A 276 2.65 -27.00 13.58
N GLY A 277 2.15 -26.12 14.43
CA GLY A 277 2.93 -25.50 15.50
C GLY A 277 3.25 -24.03 15.23
N MET A 278 4.01 -23.44 16.14
CA MET A 278 4.30 -22.00 16.17
C MET A 278 5.79 -21.72 16.36
N ILE A 279 6.24 -20.58 15.86
CA ILE A 279 7.59 -20.03 16.08
C ILE A 279 7.42 -18.63 16.64
N ARG A 280 7.99 -18.35 17.82
CA ARG A 280 7.99 -16.98 18.37
C ARG A 280 9.02 -16.13 17.66
N HIS A 281 8.71 -14.87 17.38
CA HIS A 281 9.65 -13.95 16.74
C HIS A 281 10.89 -13.71 17.59
N SER A 282 10.77 -13.75 18.91
CA SER A 282 11.90 -13.67 19.84
C SER A 282 12.93 -14.79 19.66
N GLU A 283 12.53 -15.95 19.14
CA GLU A 283 13.44 -17.06 18.83
C GLU A 283 14.25 -16.82 17.55
N LEU A 284 13.76 -15.96 16.65
CA LEU A 284 14.44 -15.58 15.42
C LEU A 284 15.40 -14.39 15.63
N VAL A 285 15.01 -13.44 16.48
CA VAL A 285 15.80 -12.23 16.74
C VAL A 285 17.15 -12.58 17.38
N GLY A 286 18.22 -11.96 16.87
CA GLY A 286 19.60 -12.20 17.29
C GLY A 286 20.30 -13.36 16.55
N LEU A 287 19.55 -14.20 15.82
CA LEU A 287 20.16 -15.23 14.99
C LEU A 287 20.79 -14.64 13.71
N PRO A 288 21.87 -15.24 13.18
CA PRO A 288 22.36 -14.92 11.85
C PRO A 288 21.29 -15.15 10.78
N ASP A 289 21.37 -14.39 9.69
CA ASP A 289 20.60 -14.70 8.48
C ASP A 289 20.92 -16.11 7.97
N ALA A 290 19.96 -16.77 7.32
CA ALA A 290 20.05 -18.16 6.89
C ALA A 290 20.15 -19.19 8.03
N SER A 291 19.58 -18.90 9.20
CA SER A 291 19.51 -19.86 10.32
C SER A 291 18.31 -20.79 10.19
N VAL A 292 18.45 -22.01 10.73
CA VAL A 292 17.34 -22.96 10.88
C VAL A 292 16.78 -22.88 12.29
N VAL A 293 15.47 -22.74 12.41
CA VAL A 293 14.73 -22.77 13.67
C VAL A 293 13.74 -23.91 13.68
N GLN A 294 13.42 -24.42 14.86
CA GLN A 294 12.37 -25.43 15.04
C GLN A 294 11.11 -24.78 15.56
N ASN A 295 9.95 -25.20 15.05
CA ASN A 295 8.68 -24.80 15.63
C ASN A 295 8.35 -25.63 16.89
N SER A 296 7.27 -25.26 17.58
CA SER A 296 6.80 -25.98 18.78
C SER A 296 6.48 -27.47 18.58
N SER A 297 6.35 -27.95 17.34
CA SER A 297 6.13 -29.36 16.99
C SER A 297 7.40 -30.07 16.52
N GLY A 298 8.56 -29.40 16.54
CA GLY A 298 9.86 -29.93 16.12
C GLY A 298 10.13 -29.92 14.61
N GLU A 299 9.28 -29.27 13.80
CA GLU A 299 9.54 -29.10 12.37
C GLU A 299 10.54 -27.97 12.13
N GLU A 300 11.51 -28.21 11.25
CA GLU A 300 12.56 -27.24 10.91
C GLU A 300 12.11 -26.23 9.84
N TYR A 301 12.46 -24.97 10.04
CA TYR A 301 12.22 -23.86 9.13
C TYR A 301 13.51 -23.09 8.89
N LEU A 302 13.87 -22.90 7.62
CA LEU A 302 14.94 -22.01 7.22
C LEU A 302 14.44 -20.55 7.20
N ALA A 303 15.09 -19.69 7.96
CA ALA A 303 14.82 -18.25 8.03
C ALA A 303 15.80 -17.46 7.17
N LEU A 304 15.29 -16.78 6.15
CA LEU A 304 16.07 -15.93 5.25
C LEU A 304 15.46 -14.54 5.14
N ARG A 305 16.27 -13.50 5.07
CA ARG A 305 15.74 -12.19 4.61
C ARG A 305 15.29 -12.30 3.15
N PRO A 306 14.08 -11.84 2.80
CA PRO A 306 13.60 -11.91 1.44
C PRO A 306 14.44 -11.02 0.54
N LEU A 307 14.79 -11.51 -0.64
CA LEU A 307 15.32 -10.66 -1.71
C LEU A 307 14.22 -9.71 -2.18
N LEU A 308 14.61 -8.66 -2.91
CA LEU A 308 13.62 -7.74 -3.50
C LEU A 308 12.67 -8.49 -4.45
N SER A 309 13.19 -9.46 -5.21
CA SER A 309 12.36 -10.32 -6.06
C SER A 309 11.33 -11.10 -5.24
N ASP A 310 11.70 -11.60 -4.06
CA ASP A 310 10.82 -12.41 -3.22
C ASP A 310 9.73 -11.53 -2.58
N PHE A 311 10.11 -10.33 -2.16
CA PHE A 311 9.18 -9.33 -1.66
C PHE A 311 8.16 -8.96 -2.74
N VAL A 312 8.61 -8.57 -3.93
CA VAL A 312 7.74 -8.14 -5.03
C VAL A 312 6.77 -9.24 -5.45
N MET A 313 7.19 -10.50 -5.39
CA MET A 313 6.32 -11.63 -5.71
C MET A 313 5.30 -11.95 -4.60
N SER A 314 5.51 -11.50 -3.36
CA SER A 314 4.65 -11.81 -2.21
C SER A 314 3.91 -10.61 -1.62
N MET A 315 4.17 -9.40 -2.10
CA MET A 315 3.55 -8.18 -1.59
C MET A 315 2.05 -8.09 -1.93
N PRO A 316 1.25 -7.37 -1.12
CA PRO A 316 -0.13 -7.01 -1.45
C PRO A 316 -0.21 -6.28 -2.80
N ARG A 317 -1.23 -6.61 -3.61
CA ARG A 317 -1.36 -6.10 -4.99
C ARG A 317 -2.70 -5.42 -5.16
N GLY A 318 -2.68 -4.15 -5.57
CA GLY A 318 -3.85 -3.44 -6.09
C GLY A 318 -3.97 -3.55 -7.62
N ALA A 319 -2.83 -3.71 -8.29
CA ALA A 319 -2.72 -3.83 -9.74
C ALA A 319 -1.73 -4.93 -10.15
N ALA A 320 -1.74 -5.31 -11.43
CA ALA A 320 -0.72 -6.20 -11.98
C ALA A 320 0.68 -5.57 -11.80
N ILE A 321 1.67 -6.41 -11.52
CA ILE A 321 3.05 -5.96 -11.24
C ILE A 321 3.95 -6.24 -12.43
N VAL A 322 4.95 -5.40 -12.63
CA VAL A 322 6.10 -5.73 -13.48
C VAL A 322 6.88 -6.86 -12.81
N TYR A 323 7.05 -7.97 -13.53
CA TYR A 323 7.76 -9.14 -13.02
C TYR A 323 9.26 -8.84 -12.87
N PRO A 324 9.98 -9.48 -11.92
CA PRO A 324 11.41 -9.24 -11.72
C PRO A 324 12.26 -9.38 -12.99
N LYS A 325 11.91 -10.30 -13.90
CA LYS A 325 12.61 -10.46 -15.19
C LYS A 325 12.52 -9.21 -16.06
N ASP A 326 11.37 -8.55 -16.05
CA ASP A 326 11.09 -7.38 -16.89
C ASP A 326 11.63 -6.11 -16.21
N ALA A 327 11.51 -6.00 -14.88
CA ALA A 327 12.12 -4.93 -14.10
C ALA A 327 13.65 -4.90 -14.29
N ALA A 328 14.30 -6.06 -14.33
CA ALA A 328 15.73 -6.17 -14.63
C ALA A 328 16.06 -5.70 -16.06
N GLN A 329 15.23 -6.05 -17.05
CA GLN A 329 15.39 -5.55 -18.42
C GLN A 329 15.14 -4.04 -18.49
N ILE A 330 14.17 -3.50 -17.76
CA ILE A 330 13.90 -2.06 -17.70
C ILE A 330 15.13 -1.32 -17.15
N LEU A 331 15.67 -1.75 -16.01
CA LEU A 331 16.88 -1.16 -15.43
C LEU A 331 18.05 -1.15 -16.43
N SER A 332 18.23 -2.25 -17.17
CA SER A 332 19.31 -2.41 -18.15
C SER A 332 19.09 -1.59 -19.43
N LEU A 333 17.93 -1.75 -20.08
CA LEU A 333 17.62 -1.13 -21.36
C LEU A 333 17.37 0.37 -21.23
N ALA A 334 16.80 0.81 -20.12
CA ALA A 334 16.70 2.22 -19.80
C ALA A 334 18.02 2.77 -19.27
N ASP A 335 19.04 1.95 -19.01
CA ASP A 335 20.32 2.41 -18.44
C ASP A 335 20.08 3.27 -17.19
N ILE A 336 19.39 2.70 -16.20
CA ILE A 336 19.15 3.35 -14.90
C ILE A 336 20.46 3.35 -14.11
N PHE A 337 20.96 4.54 -13.76
CA PHE A 337 22.26 4.72 -13.11
C PHE A 337 22.15 5.48 -11.78
N PRO A 338 23.10 5.33 -10.86
CA PRO A 338 23.12 6.07 -9.61
C PRO A 338 23.12 7.59 -9.83
N GLY A 339 22.24 8.33 -9.15
CA GLY A 339 22.08 9.78 -9.31
C GLY A 339 21.09 10.20 -10.40
N ALA A 340 20.55 9.26 -11.19
CA ALA A 340 19.61 9.57 -12.25
C ALA A 340 18.29 10.16 -11.71
N ARG A 341 17.70 11.06 -12.50
CA ARG A 341 16.34 11.57 -12.33
C ARG A 341 15.41 10.77 -13.22
N VAL A 342 14.55 9.97 -12.62
CA VAL A 342 13.68 9.03 -13.32
C VAL A 342 12.24 9.45 -13.11
N VAL A 343 11.47 9.47 -14.20
CA VAL A 343 10.02 9.56 -14.17
C VAL A 343 9.44 8.18 -14.42
N GLU A 344 8.50 7.78 -13.57
CA GLU A 344 7.70 6.56 -13.71
C GLU A 344 6.23 6.94 -13.76
N ALA A 345 5.44 6.29 -14.61
CA ALA A 345 4.00 6.49 -14.62
C ALA A 345 3.26 5.16 -14.79
N GLY A 346 2.23 4.99 -13.94
CA GLY A 346 1.65 3.68 -13.66
C GLY A 346 2.39 2.98 -12.53
N VAL A 347 2.24 3.51 -11.32
CA VAL A 347 2.97 3.03 -10.13
C VAL A 347 2.40 1.69 -9.67
N GLY A 348 1.08 1.53 -9.79
CA GLY A 348 0.37 0.32 -9.43
C GLY A 348 0.64 -0.08 -7.98
N SER A 349 1.30 -1.22 -7.77
CA SER A 349 1.61 -1.70 -6.42
C SER A 349 3.02 -1.34 -5.93
N GLY A 350 3.79 -0.53 -6.67
CA GLY A 350 5.15 -0.09 -6.31
C GLY A 350 6.28 -1.09 -6.58
N ALA A 351 6.00 -2.17 -7.32
CA ALA A 351 6.98 -3.22 -7.64
C ALA A 351 8.20 -2.68 -8.42
N LEU A 352 7.91 -1.92 -9.47
CA LEU A 352 8.92 -1.34 -10.34
C LEU A 352 9.63 -0.18 -9.65
N SER A 353 8.89 0.66 -8.91
CA SER A 353 9.42 1.75 -8.10
C SER A 353 10.52 1.28 -7.16
N LEU A 354 10.37 0.14 -6.48
CA LEU A 354 11.42 -0.45 -5.63
C LEU A 354 12.70 -0.79 -6.38
N HIS A 355 12.58 -1.31 -7.60
CA HIS A 355 13.73 -1.63 -8.45
C HIS A 355 14.42 -0.37 -8.94
N LEU A 356 13.64 0.64 -9.36
CA LEU A 356 14.15 1.95 -9.80
C LEU A 356 14.88 2.66 -8.65
N LEU A 357 14.28 2.74 -7.47
CA LEU A 357 14.89 3.36 -6.28
C LEU A 357 16.23 2.70 -5.92
N ARG A 358 16.30 1.37 -6.02
CA ARG A 358 17.56 0.65 -5.82
C ARG A 358 18.59 0.97 -6.90
N GLY A 359 18.18 1.12 -8.16
CA GLY A 359 19.07 1.42 -9.28
C GLY A 359 19.63 2.85 -9.25
N ILE A 360 18.81 3.83 -8.89
CA ILE A 360 19.22 5.25 -8.84
C ILE A 360 20.00 5.61 -7.58
N GLY A 361 19.96 4.77 -6.54
CA GLY A 361 20.66 5.02 -5.28
C GLY A 361 20.13 6.25 -4.52
N PRO A 362 20.79 6.64 -3.41
CA PRO A 362 20.29 7.69 -2.52
C PRO A 362 20.35 9.11 -3.12
N GLU A 363 21.26 9.34 -4.08
CA GLU A 363 21.43 10.65 -4.73
C GLU A 363 20.50 10.86 -5.93
N GLY A 364 19.96 9.78 -6.49
CA GLY A 364 19.00 9.85 -7.59
C GLY A 364 17.60 10.22 -7.11
N ARG A 365 16.71 10.61 -8.01
CA ARG A 365 15.33 10.98 -7.70
C ARG A 365 14.35 10.21 -8.56
N LEU A 366 13.30 9.67 -7.94
CA LEU A 366 12.20 9.02 -8.63
C LEU A 366 10.92 9.86 -8.48
N HIS A 367 10.39 10.30 -9.62
CA HIS A 367 9.10 10.99 -9.73
C HIS A 367 8.07 10.03 -10.33
N SER A 368 7.20 9.50 -9.47
CA SER A 368 6.19 8.52 -9.83
C SER A 368 4.82 9.18 -9.96
N PHE A 369 4.07 8.86 -11.01
CA PHE A 369 2.75 9.41 -11.30
C PHE A 369 1.70 8.30 -11.36
N GLU A 370 0.62 8.46 -10.59
CA GLU A 370 -0.48 7.50 -10.51
C GLU A 370 -1.82 8.22 -10.60
N ARG A 371 -2.73 7.73 -11.45
CA ARG A 371 -4.04 8.37 -11.64
C ARG A 371 -5.01 8.04 -10.51
N ARG A 372 -4.85 6.88 -9.86
CA ARG A 372 -5.76 6.37 -8.84
C ARG A 372 -5.14 6.51 -7.45
N GLU A 373 -5.77 7.30 -6.60
CA GLU A 373 -5.27 7.58 -5.24
C GLU A 373 -5.06 6.30 -4.41
N GLU A 374 -6.00 5.36 -4.46
CA GLU A 374 -5.90 4.04 -3.81
C GLU A 374 -4.63 3.27 -4.21
N PHE A 375 -4.20 3.37 -5.47
CA PHE A 375 -2.98 2.69 -5.94
C PHE A 375 -1.73 3.44 -5.49
N ALA A 376 -1.78 4.78 -5.44
CA ALA A 376 -0.71 5.57 -4.87
C ALA A 376 -0.49 5.23 -3.38
N GLU A 377 -1.56 5.03 -2.61
CA GLU A 377 -1.49 4.60 -1.20
C GLU A 377 -0.91 3.19 -1.06
N VAL A 378 -1.39 2.22 -1.85
CA VAL A 378 -0.85 0.85 -1.86
C VAL A 378 0.64 0.85 -2.20
N ALA A 379 1.06 1.61 -3.22
CA ALA A 379 2.45 1.74 -3.58
C ALA A 379 3.29 2.35 -2.45
N ARG A 380 2.83 3.44 -1.83
CA ARG A 380 3.52 4.09 -0.70
C ARG A 380 3.67 3.12 0.47
N ALA A 381 2.61 2.40 0.82
CA ALA A 381 2.63 1.40 1.88
C ALA A 381 3.59 0.25 1.58
N ASN A 382 3.57 -0.31 0.37
CA ASN A 382 4.46 -1.39 -0.03
C ASN A 382 5.93 -0.97 -0.05
N VAL A 383 6.23 0.22 -0.58
CA VAL A 383 7.60 0.75 -0.61
C VAL A 383 8.10 1.02 0.81
N ALA A 384 7.29 1.66 1.66
CA ALA A 384 7.62 1.88 3.07
C ALA A 384 7.81 0.56 3.82
N ALA A 385 6.97 -0.45 3.55
CA ALA A 385 7.08 -1.77 4.16
C ALA A 385 8.38 -2.50 3.78
N PHE A 386 8.91 -2.27 2.57
CA PHE A 386 10.18 -2.86 2.15
C PHE A 386 11.40 -2.06 2.63
N ALA A 387 11.35 -0.73 2.51
CA ALA A 387 12.46 0.16 2.87
C ALA A 387 12.52 0.49 4.37
N GLY A 388 11.47 0.16 5.13
CA GLY A 388 11.27 0.52 6.54
C GLY A 388 10.83 1.96 6.78
N THR A 389 10.99 2.83 5.80
CA THR A 389 10.57 4.23 5.80
C THR A 389 10.21 4.62 4.38
N LEU A 390 9.46 5.71 4.20
CA LEU A 390 9.23 6.26 2.88
C LEU A 390 10.53 6.94 2.39
N PRO A 391 11.12 6.51 1.26
CA PRO A 391 12.37 7.10 0.77
C PRO A 391 12.21 8.58 0.45
N GLU A 392 13.07 9.44 0.99
CA GLU A 392 13.03 10.90 0.76
C GLU A 392 13.26 11.31 -0.70
N ASN A 393 13.93 10.44 -1.45
CA ASN A 393 14.24 10.63 -2.86
C ASN A 393 13.15 10.10 -3.81
N TRP A 394 11.98 9.75 -3.26
CA TRP A 394 10.81 9.31 -4.01
C TRP A 394 9.62 10.24 -3.79
N SER A 395 8.96 10.66 -4.87
CA SER A 395 7.71 11.42 -4.81
C SER A 395 6.64 10.74 -5.64
N VAL A 396 5.43 10.62 -5.10
CA VAL A 396 4.26 10.09 -5.82
C VAL A 396 3.21 11.18 -5.99
N THR A 397 2.95 11.57 -7.24
CA THR A 397 1.96 12.59 -7.60
C THR A 397 0.68 11.91 -8.10
N VAL A 398 -0.47 12.29 -7.55
CA VAL A 398 -1.77 11.77 -7.97
C VAL A 398 -2.33 12.64 -9.11
N GLY A 399 -2.59 12.04 -10.27
CA GLY A 399 -3.13 12.74 -11.44
C GLY A 399 -2.70 12.15 -12.78
N ASP A 400 -3.21 12.73 -13.87
CA ASP A 400 -2.77 12.34 -15.22
C ASP A 400 -1.34 12.83 -15.48
N LEU A 401 -0.50 11.97 -16.05
CA LEU A 401 0.89 12.30 -16.34
C LEU A 401 0.99 13.50 -17.30
N GLN A 402 0.09 13.58 -18.29
CA GLN A 402 0.11 14.65 -19.30
C GLN A 402 -0.07 16.03 -18.68
N GLU A 403 -0.89 16.13 -17.63
CA GLU A 403 -1.21 17.39 -16.97
C GLU A 403 -0.20 17.73 -15.87
N THR A 404 0.29 16.71 -15.16
CA THR A 404 1.07 16.89 -13.92
C THR A 404 2.59 16.85 -14.13
N LEU A 405 3.09 16.20 -15.18
CA LEU A 405 4.53 16.13 -15.44
C LEU A 405 5.17 17.51 -15.72
N PRO A 406 4.57 18.40 -16.55
CA PRO A 406 5.18 19.70 -16.86
C PRO A 406 5.33 20.62 -15.65
N SER A 407 4.43 20.52 -14.67
CA SER A 407 4.48 21.30 -13.44
C SER A 407 5.42 20.69 -12.39
N SER A 408 5.61 19.38 -12.41
CA SER A 408 6.43 18.65 -11.44
C SER A 408 7.92 18.62 -11.80
N CYS A 409 8.26 18.59 -13.09
CA CYS A 409 9.62 18.47 -13.58
C CYS A 409 9.91 19.54 -14.65
N PRO A 410 10.94 20.38 -14.50
CA PRO A 410 11.32 21.31 -15.55
C PRO A 410 11.73 20.58 -16.84
N ALA A 411 11.42 21.18 -17.99
CA ALA A 411 11.76 20.61 -19.29
C ALA A 411 13.27 20.32 -19.45
N GLY A 412 13.60 19.18 -20.05
CA GLY A 412 14.98 18.77 -20.31
C GLY A 412 15.80 18.39 -19.08
N THR A 413 15.16 18.11 -17.92
CA THR A 413 15.87 17.79 -16.66
C THR A 413 15.79 16.33 -16.24
N VAL A 414 14.94 15.53 -16.89
CA VAL A 414 14.74 14.11 -16.58
C VAL A 414 15.69 13.26 -17.41
N ASP A 415 16.36 12.30 -16.78
CA ASP A 415 17.30 11.41 -17.47
C ASP A 415 16.58 10.25 -18.17
N ARG A 416 15.54 9.71 -17.53
CA ARG A 416 14.86 8.47 -17.93
C ARG A 416 13.36 8.57 -17.67
N VAL A 417 12.54 8.09 -18.61
CA VAL A 417 11.08 7.97 -18.46
C VAL A 417 10.68 6.52 -18.65
N VAL A 418 9.92 5.99 -17.70
CA VAL A 418 9.40 4.61 -17.67
C VAL A 418 7.88 4.66 -17.63
N LEU A 419 7.22 4.11 -18.65
CA LEU A 419 5.76 4.10 -18.75
C LEU A 419 5.21 2.67 -18.68
N ASP A 420 4.44 2.36 -17.63
CA ASP A 420 3.71 1.10 -17.47
C ASP A 420 2.21 1.39 -17.34
N MET A 421 1.55 1.59 -18.48
CA MET A 421 0.15 2.01 -18.51
C MET A 421 -0.56 1.51 -19.76
N LEU A 422 -1.89 1.66 -19.79
CA LEU A 422 -2.71 1.18 -20.91
C LEU A 422 -2.48 1.96 -22.22
N ALA A 423 -2.20 3.26 -22.11
CA ALA A 423 -2.11 4.18 -23.25
C ALA A 423 -0.83 5.04 -23.25
N PRO A 424 0.37 4.43 -23.29
CA PRO A 424 1.63 5.18 -23.20
C PRO A 424 1.87 6.10 -24.42
N TRP A 425 1.19 5.88 -25.55
CA TRP A 425 1.27 6.76 -26.73
C TRP A 425 0.79 8.19 -26.42
N GLU A 426 -0.20 8.37 -25.54
CA GLU A 426 -0.68 9.70 -25.14
C GLU A 426 0.38 10.51 -24.39
N CYS A 427 1.35 9.82 -23.79
CA CYS A 427 2.38 10.43 -22.95
C CYS A 427 3.72 10.65 -23.66
N VAL A 428 3.85 10.29 -24.94
CA VAL A 428 5.13 10.36 -25.67
C VAL A 428 5.64 11.79 -25.78
N ASP A 429 4.76 12.74 -26.08
CA ASP A 429 5.16 14.14 -26.32
C ASP A 429 5.56 14.83 -25.02
N VAL A 430 4.76 14.68 -23.94
CA VAL A 430 5.11 15.22 -22.61
C VAL A 430 6.39 14.58 -22.05
N ALA A 431 6.61 13.29 -22.31
CA ALA A 431 7.86 12.63 -21.94
C ALA A 431 9.06 13.21 -22.73
N ALA A 432 8.88 13.56 -24.00
CA ALA A 432 9.93 14.17 -24.82
C ALA A 432 10.33 15.57 -24.32
N GLU A 433 9.38 16.33 -23.79
CA GLU A 433 9.63 17.65 -23.21
C GLU A 433 10.40 17.56 -21.88
N ALA A 434 10.04 16.60 -21.02
CA ALA A 434 10.70 16.40 -19.73
C ALA A 434 12.13 15.85 -19.88
N LEU A 435 12.37 14.97 -20.86
CA LEU A 435 13.65 14.29 -21.07
C LEU A 435 14.77 15.24 -21.53
N ALA A 436 15.91 15.14 -20.87
CA ALA A 436 17.17 15.70 -21.35
C ALA A 436 17.55 15.09 -22.71
N PRO A 437 18.22 15.85 -23.61
CA PRO A 437 18.76 15.29 -24.85
C PRO A 437 19.61 14.04 -24.60
N GLY A 438 19.33 12.96 -25.33
CA GLY A 438 19.99 11.67 -25.16
C GLY A 438 19.40 10.77 -24.06
N GLY A 439 18.44 11.28 -23.27
CA GLY A 439 17.67 10.53 -22.28
C GLY A 439 16.86 9.38 -22.90
N VAL A 440 16.41 8.44 -22.08
CA VAL A 440 15.78 7.21 -22.56
C VAL A 440 14.31 7.17 -22.17
N LEU A 441 13.44 6.91 -23.14
CA LEU A 441 12.06 6.52 -22.95
C LEU A 441 11.98 4.99 -23.04
N ILE A 442 11.35 4.35 -22.06
CA ILE A 442 10.98 2.94 -22.11
C ILE A 442 9.50 2.79 -21.76
N CYS A 443 8.76 2.03 -22.57
CA CYS A 443 7.37 1.68 -22.29
C CYS A 443 7.24 0.16 -22.13
N TYR A 444 6.47 -0.26 -21.14
CA TYR A 444 6.06 -1.64 -20.93
C TYR A 444 4.59 -1.79 -21.35
N VAL A 445 4.32 -2.68 -22.30
CA VAL A 445 2.98 -2.86 -22.88
C VAL A 445 2.63 -4.34 -23.01
N ALA A 446 1.38 -4.70 -22.68
CA ALA A 446 0.98 -6.10 -22.64
C ALA A 446 0.65 -6.67 -24.03
N THR A 447 0.06 -5.87 -24.91
CA THR A 447 -0.43 -6.34 -26.22
C THR A 447 0.41 -5.84 -27.39
N VAL A 448 0.39 -6.60 -28.49
CA VAL A 448 1.03 -6.19 -29.75
C VAL A 448 0.37 -4.96 -30.40
N THR A 449 -0.91 -4.72 -30.12
CA THR A 449 -1.62 -3.51 -30.59
C THR A 449 -1.13 -2.26 -29.86
N GLN A 450 -0.97 -2.35 -28.54
CA GLN A 450 -0.33 -1.29 -27.75
C GLN A 450 1.11 -1.05 -28.20
N LEU A 451 1.86 -2.13 -28.46
CA LEU A 451 3.24 -2.05 -28.96
C LEU A 451 3.32 -1.28 -30.29
N SER A 452 2.47 -1.65 -31.26
CA SER A 452 2.43 -0.97 -32.55
C SER A 452 2.06 0.51 -32.40
N ARG A 453 0.97 0.80 -31.68
CA ARG A 453 0.49 2.19 -31.50
C ARG A 453 1.55 3.07 -30.85
N THR A 454 2.24 2.56 -29.83
CA THR A 454 3.35 3.25 -29.15
C THR A 454 4.53 3.48 -30.08
N ALA A 455 4.90 2.47 -30.88
CA ALA A 455 6.01 2.58 -31.82
C ALA A 455 5.76 3.64 -32.90
N GLU A 456 4.55 3.70 -33.46
CA GLU A 456 4.20 4.72 -34.46
C GLU A 456 4.16 6.11 -33.85
N GLN A 457 3.62 6.28 -32.64
CA GLN A 457 3.62 7.59 -31.99
C GLN A 457 5.03 8.09 -31.67
N ILE A 458 5.94 7.20 -31.22
CA ILE A 458 7.35 7.55 -31.03
C ILE A 458 7.98 8.05 -32.34
N ARG A 459 7.70 7.39 -33.47
CA ARG A 459 8.20 7.82 -34.78
C ARG A 459 7.58 9.14 -35.23
N ARG A 460 6.26 9.29 -35.10
CA ARG A 460 5.50 10.47 -35.49
C ARG A 460 5.92 11.71 -34.73
N SER A 461 6.25 11.58 -33.44
CA SER A 461 6.72 12.71 -32.61
C SER A 461 7.97 13.38 -33.18
N GLY A 462 8.76 12.68 -34.01
CA GLY A 462 10.04 13.15 -34.53
C GLY A 462 11.10 13.45 -33.46
N SER A 463 10.78 13.23 -32.19
CA SER A 463 11.58 13.67 -31.04
C SER A 463 12.54 12.59 -30.52
N PHE A 464 12.41 11.37 -31.01
CA PHE A 464 13.15 10.21 -30.56
C PHE A 464 13.86 9.48 -31.71
N THR A 465 14.86 8.67 -31.37
CA THR A 465 15.41 7.66 -32.29
C THR A 465 14.35 6.63 -32.68
N HIS A 466 14.58 5.87 -33.75
CA HIS A 466 13.71 4.75 -34.08
C HIS A 466 13.53 3.81 -32.88
N PRO A 467 12.28 3.43 -32.54
CA PRO A 467 12.01 2.60 -31.39
C PRO A 467 12.56 1.18 -31.59
N GLN A 468 13.05 0.58 -30.50
CA GLN A 468 13.48 -0.81 -30.44
C GLN A 468 12.57 -1.58 -29.48
N SER A 469 11.99 -2.68 -29.95
CA SER A 469 11.07 -3.50 -29.17
C SER A 469 11.61 -4.91 -28.95
N SER A 470 11.37 -5.48 -27.78
CA SER A 470 11.72 -6.86 -27.43
C SER A 470 10.81 -7.42 -26.35
N GLU A 471 10.77 -8.75 -26.24
CA GLU A 471 10.20 -9.48 -25.11
C GLU A 471 11.23 -10.48 -24.56
N THR A 472 11.03 -10.95 -23.33
CA THR A 472 11.93 -11.92 -22.69
C THR A 472 11.16 -13.06 -22.06
N MET A 473 11.54 -14.29 -22.40
CA MET A 473 11.01 -15.52 -21.81
C MET A 473 12.02 -16.12 -20.83
N VAL A 474 11.56 -16.47 -19.63
CA VAL A 474 12.36 -17.16 -18.62
C VAL A 474 11.78 -18.55 -18.40
N ARG A 475 12.59 -19.59 -18.62
CA ARG A 475 12.19 -20.99 -18.44
C ARG A 475 13.05 -21.64 -17.36
N GLY A 476 12.40 -22.06 -16.29
CA GLY A 476 13.04 -22.79 -15.19
C GLY A 476 13.52 -24.18 -15.62
N TRP A 477 14.43 -24.74 -14.82
CA TRP A 477 14.99 -26.07 -15.01
C TRP A 477 14.86 -26.86 -13.72
N HIS A 478 14.34 -28.07 -13.84
CA HIS A 478 14.43 -29.08 -12.81
C HIS A 478 15.81 -29.73 -12.91
N VAL A 479 16.59 -29.67 -11.83
CA VAL A 479 17.97 -30.17 -11.77
C VAL A 479 18.12 -31.03 -10.52
N GLU A 480 17.68 -32.29 -10.60
CA GLU A 480 17.75 -33.25 -9.50
C GLU A 480 18.36 -34.58 -9.96
N GLY A 481 19.60 -34.87 -9.57
CA GLY A 481 20.31 -36.08 -9.97
C GLY A 481 20.39 -36.23 -11.50
N LEU A 482 19.81 -37.31 -12.03
CA LEU A 482 19.72 -37.56 -13.48
C LEU A 482 18.52 -36.86 -14.16
N ALA A 483 17.57 -36.33 -13.38
CA ALA A 483 16.43 -35.60 -13.89
C ALA A 483 16.81 -34.12 -14.12
N VAL A 484 17.57 -33.87 -15.19
CA VAL A 484 17.94 -32.53 -15.64
C VAL A 484 17.14 -32.19 -16.90
N ARG A 485 16.14 -31.32 -16.76
CA ARG A 485 15.26 -30.90 -17.87
C ARG A 485 14.60 -29.55 -17.60
N PRO A 486 14.08 -28.85 -18.62
CA PRO A 486 13.21 -27.71 -18.40
C PRO A 486 11.98 -28.07 -17.56
N ASP A 487 11.45 -27.09 -16.84
CA ASP A 487 10.17 -27.22 -16.18
C ASP A 487 9.05 -27.41 -17.19
N HIS A 488 8.04 -28.19 -16.80
CA HIS A 488 6.90 -28.50 -17.66
C HIS A 488 5.96 -27.30 -17.86
N ARG A 489 6.03 -26.30 -16.98
CA ARG A 489 5.21 -25.09 -17.03
C ARG A 489 6.13 -23.87 -16.94
N MET A 490 5.78 -22.82 -17.66
CA MET A 490 6.44 -21.52 -17.58
C MET A 490 5.41 -20.42 -17.81
N VAL A 491 5.73 -19.21 -17.37
CA VAL A 491 5.00 -18.00 -17.76
C VAL A 491 5.41 -17.67 -19.19
N ALA A 492 4.46 -17.79 -20.12
CA ALA A 492 4.73 -17.65 -21.55
C ALA A 492 4.88 -16.19 -21.97
N HIS A 493 4.13 -15.28 -21.36
CA HIS A 493 4.11 -13.85 -21.71
C HIS A 493 3.84 -12.99 -20.48
N THR A 494 4.38 -11.78 -20.48
CA THR A 494 4.08 -10.73 -19.49
C THR A 494 3.83 -9.41 -20.20
N GLY A 495 4.80 -8.95 -20.99
CA GLY A 495 4.71 -7.72 -21.77
C GLY A 495 5.92 -7.53 -22.68
N PHE A 496 5.77 -6.61 -23.62
CA PHE A 496 6.82 -6.11 -24.50
C PHE A 496 7.46 -4.87 -23.88
N LEU A 497 8.76 -4.72 -24.09
CA LEU A 497 9.48 -3.48 -23.82
C LEU A 497 9.78 -2.78 -25.13
N ILE A 498 9.46 -1.49 -25.19
CA ILE A 498 9.80 -0.61 -26.31
C ILE A 498 10.65 0.54 -25.80
N THR A 499 11.77 0.82 -26.45
CA THR A 499 12.73 1.84 -26.03
C THR A 499 13.06 2.80 -27.15
N ALA A 500 13.30 4.06 -26.81
CA ALA A 500 13.81 5.06 -27.73
C ALA A 500 14.63 6.13 -26.98
N ARG A 501 15.56 6.79 -27.67
CA ARG A 501 16.38 7.86 -27.08
C ARG A 501 15.94 9.22 -27.56
N ARG A 502 15.88 10.18 -26.66
CA ARG A 502 15.51 11.57 -26.94
C ARG A 502 16.57 12.21 -27.85
N LEU A 503 16.13 12.79 -28.96
CA LEU A 503 16.98 13.61 -29.83
C LEU A 503 17.21 14.99 -29.23
N ALA A 504 18.26 15.69 -29.66
CA ALA A 504 18.42 17.09 -29.30
C ALA A 504 17.39 17.97 -30.06
N PRO A 505 16.96 19.11 -29.51
CA PRO A 505 16.06 20.03 -30.19
C PRO A 505 16.54 20.38 -31.59
N GLY A 506 15.63 20.34 -32.58
CA GLY A 506 15.94 20.62 -33.99
C GLY A 506 16.78 19.57 -34.72
N THR A 507 17.06 18.42 -34.11
CA THR A 507 17.80 17.33 -34.77
C THR A 507 16.87 16.51 -35.65
N VAL A 508 17.26 16.33 -36.91
CA VAL A 508 16.58 15.41 -37.83
C VAL A 508 17.37 14.10 -37.89
N LEU A 509 16.67 12.96 -37.79
CA LEU A 509 17.31 11.66 -37.90
C LEU A 509 17.95 11.48 -39.27
N PRO A 510 19.18 10.94 -39.35
CA PRO A 510 19.75 10.54 -40.63
C PRO A 510 18.89 9.46 -41.29
N GLU A 511 18.55 9.64 -42.56
CA GLU A 511 17.96 8.57 -43.35
C GLU A 511 18.96 7.42 -43.49
N LEU A 512 18.76 6.37 -42.68
CA LEU A 512 19.46 5.12 -42.88
C LEU A 512 18.99 4.56 -44.22
N LYS A 513 19.89 4.52 -45.23
CA LYS A 513 19.63 3.86 -46.52
C LYS A 513 19.17 2.42 -46.27
N ARG A 514 17.86 2.21 -46.14
CA ARG A 514 17.25 0.89 -46.13
C ARG A 514 17.49 0.31 -47.53
N ARG A 515 17.99 -0.93 -47.60
CA ARG A 515 17.86 -1.66 -48.87
C ARG A 515 16.36 -1.70 -49.16
N ALA A 516 15.96 -1.22 -50.33
CA ALA A 516 14.56 -1.15 -50.75
C ALA A 516 13.86 -2.50 -50.49
N SER A 517 13.19 -2.59 -49.35
CA SER A 517 12.18 -3.60 -49.07
C SER A 517 10.87 -3.01 -49.58
N LYS A 518 10.12 -3.78 -50.37
CA LYS A 518 8.82 -3.35 -50.89
C LYS A 518 7.93 -2.83 -49.75
N GLY A 519 7.43 -1.60 -49.91
CA GLY A 519 6.47 -0.94 -49.03
C GLY A 519 7.13 0.03 -48.05
N GLU A 520 7.34 1.28 -48.47
CA GLU A 520 7.10 2.39 -47.53
C GLU A 520 5.58 2.43 -47.36
N PHE A 521 5.10 2.27 -46.12
CA PHE A 521 3.68 2.38 -45.80
C PHE A 521 3.31 3.86 -45.91
N THR A 522 2.24 4.16 -46.65
CA THR A 522 1.72 5.53 -46.75
C THR A 522 0.99 5.93 -45.48
N ASP A 523 0.79 7.24 -45.26
CA ASP A 523 -0.04 7.73 -44.15
C ASP A 523 -1.48 7.16 -44.20
N GLU A 524 -1.97 6.81 -45.41
CA GLU A 524 -3.24 6.13 -45.64
C GLU A 524 -3.21 4.65 -45.18
N ASP A 525 -2.11 3.92 -45.39
CA ASP A 525 -1.95 2.54 -44.90
C ASP A 525 -1.94 2.50 -43.36
N LEU A 526 -1.35 3.51 -42.71
CA LEU A 526 -1.32 3.67 -41.25
C LEU A 526 -2.70 4.05 -40.68
N ALA A 527 -3.46 4.88 -41.39
CA ALA A 527 -4.82 5.28 -41.02
C ALA A 527 -5.79 4.10 -40.95
N SER A 528 -5.70 3.17 -41.91
CA SER A 528 -6.53 1.95 -41.94
C SER A 528 -6.25 1.02 -40.76
N TRP A 529 -5.00 0.98 -40.28
CA TRP A 529 -4.57 0.09 -39.18
C TRP A 529 -4.76 0.70 -37.78
N LEU A 530 -4.77 2.03 -37.68
CA LEU A 530 -4.93 2.79 -36.44
C LEU A 530 -5.90 3.97 -36.68
N PRO A 531 -7.24 3.75 -36.64
CA PRO A 531 -8.24 4.73 -37.07
C PRO A 531 -8.28 6.02 -36.25
N ASP A 532 -7.79 6.00 -35.00
CA ASP A 532 -7.66 7.21 -34.18
C ASP A 532 -6.42 8.05 -34.54
N LEU A 533 -5.48 7.49 -35.31
CA LEU A 533 -4.18 8.10 -35.63
C LEU A 533 -4.05 8.52 -37.10
N GLY A 534 -4.98 8.10 -37.98
CA GLY A 534 -5.10 8.56 -39.36
C GLY A 534 -6.55 8.57 -39.85
N GLY A 535 -6.88 9.52 -40.74
CA GLY A 535 -8.26 9.83 -41.15
C GLY A 535 -8.98 8.75 -41.95
N GLU A 536 -10.29 8.70 -41.73
CA GLU A 536 -11.42 8.03 -42.42
C GLU A 536 -11.12 7.21 -43.70
N ASP A 537 -11.00 5.86 -43.60
CA ASP A 537 -11.68 4.89 -44.49
C ASP A 537 -11.55 3.42 -43.97
N PRO A 538 -12.61 2.58 -43.87
CA PRO A 538 -12.58 1.29 -43.15
C PRO A 538 -12.19 0.03 -43.95
N ASP A 539 -11.96 0.07 -45.26
CA ASP A 539 -11.90 -1.15 -46.08
C ASP A 539 -10.53 -1.42 -46.72
N ARG A 540 -9.66 -2.19 -46.05
CA ARG A 540 -8.73 -3.17 -46.69
C ARG A 540 -7.93 -4.05 -45.71
N VAL A 541 -7.97 -5.36 -45.95
CA VAL A 541 -7.39 -6.43 -45.11
C VAL A 541 -6.02 -6.89 -45.63
N TRP A 542 -5.09 -7.15 -44.71
CA TRP A 542 -3.72 -7.64 -44.92
C TRP A 542 -3.63 -9.09 -45.43
N THR A 543 -2.64 -9.43 -46.30
CA THR A 543 -2.45 -10.79 -46.86
C THR A 543 -1.11 -11.47 -46.52
N PRO A 544 -1.07 -12.83 -46.50
CA PRO A 544 -0.04 -13.63 -45.82
C PRO A 544 1.28 -13.88 -46.60
N GLU A 545 1.48 -13.28 -47.76
CA GLU A 545 2.59 -13.62 -48.69
C GLU A 545 3.91 -12.89 -48.39
N ALA A 546 3.98 -12.12 -47.31
CA ALA A 546 5.05 -11.13 -47.07
C ALA A 546 6.30 -11.65 -46.33
N VAL A 547 6.35 -12.91 -45.87
CA VAL A 547 7.40 -13.32 -44.89
C VAL A 547 8.24 -14.48 -45.43
N GLY A 548 9.38 -14.14 -46.04
CA GLY A 548 10.44 -15.08 -46.39
C GLY A 548 11.78 -14.62 -45.81
N GLU A 549 12.40 -15.42 -44.93
CA GLU A 549 13.66 -15.10 -44.25
C GLU A 549 14.81 -16.02 -44.67
N ARG A 550 16.05 -15.48 -44.68
CA ARG A 550 17.32 -16.22 -44.41
C ARG A 550 18.40 -15.33 -43.74
N GLY A 551 19.25 -15.97 -42.94
CA GLY A 551 20.13 -15.38 -41.92
C GLY A 551 21.49 -14.80 -42.34
N LYS A 552 22.16 -14.12 -41.39
CA LYS A 552 23.39 -13.31 -41.57
C LYS A 552 24.68 -14.03 -41.12
N SER A 553 25.80 -13.63 -41.74
CA SER A 553 27.15 -14.23 -41.66
C SER A 553 28.07 -13.67 -40.54
N ASP A 554 28.93 -14.55 -40.02
CA ASP A 554 29.97 -14.38 -38.98
C ASP A 554 30.92 -13.17 -39.11
N LYS A 555 31.03 -12.57 -40.30
CA LYS A 555 31.86 -11.36 -40.50
C LYS A 555 31.30 -10.16 -39.71
N VAL A 556 29.99 -10.11 -39.51
CA VAL A 556 29.31 -9.03 -38.76
C VAL A 556 29.58 -9.15 -37.25
N LEU A 557 29.63 -10.38 -36.73
CA LEU A 557 29.95 -10.65 -35.32
C LEU A 557 31.38 -10.25 -34.97
N ARG A 558 32.37 -10.57 -35.81
CA ARG A 558 33.78 -10.20 -35.57
C ARG A 558 34.03 -8.69 -35.58
N LYS A 559 33.30 -7.94 -36.41
CA LYS A 559 33.38 -6.46 -36.45
C LYS A 559 32.84 -5.83 -35.15
N LYS A 560 31.70 -6.33 -34.65
CA LYS A 560 31.08 -5.82 -33.43
C LYS A 560 31.93 -6.06 -32.17
N VAL A 561 32.64 -7.19 -32.10
CA VAL A 561 33.57 -7.47 -30.99
C VAL A 561 34.76 -6.50 -31.01
N ARG A 562 35.26 -6.12 -32.20
CA ARG A 562 36.37 -5.16 -32.32
C ARG A 562 35.96 -3.74 -31.90
N GLU A 563 34.75 -3.33 -32.25
CA GLU A 563 34.20 -2.01 -31.88
C GLU A 563 33.92 -1.93 -30.38
N ALA A 564 33.33 -2.97 -29.77
CA ALA A 564 33.09 -3.02 -28.33
C ALA A 564 34.39 -2.92 -27.50
N ARG A 565 35.47 -3.55 -27.97
CA ARG A 565 36.81 -3.46 -27.34
C ARG A 565 37.51 -2.11 -27.55
N GLY A 566 37.09 -1.32 -28.55
CA GLY A 566 37.55 0.05 -28.75
C GLY A 566 36.89 1.01 -27.76
N PHE A 567 35.57 0.93 -27.63
CA PHE A 567 34.80 1.74 -26.68
C PHE A 567 35.23 1.57 -25.22
N ALA A 568 35.61 0.35 -24.82
CA ALA A 568 36.13 0.09 -23.48
C ALA A 568 37.50 0.77 -23.24
N ARG A 569 38.35 0.81 -24.27
CA ARG A 569 39.70 1.39 -24.20
C ARG A 569 39.67 2.92 -24.11
N ASP A 570 38.80 3.55 -24.88
CA ASP A 570 38.66 5.02 -24.91
C ASP A 570 38.07 5.59 -23.60
N ARG A 571 37.41 4.75 -22.78
CA ARG A 571 36.91 5.10 -21.44
C ARG A 571 37.86 4.73 -20.30
N GLY A 572 39.10 4.31 -20.61
CA GLY A 572 40.12 4.00 -19.60
C GLY A 572 39.95 2.66 -18.89
N ALA A 573 39.09 1.76 -19.39
CA ALA A 573 38.95 0.41 -18.87
C ALA A 573 39.85 -0.56 -19.66
N GLU A 574 41.05 -0.83 -19.14
CA GLU A 574 41.88 -1.92 -19.67
C GLU A 574 41.32 -3.25 -19.19
N THR A 575 40.93 -4.11 -20.13
CA THR A 575 40.67 -5.53 -19.84
C THR A 575 41.98 -6.29 -20.11
N GLU A 576 42.63 -6.76 -19.05
CA GLU A 576 43.77 -7.67 -19.15
C GLU A 576 43.32 -8.95 -19.87
N GLY A 577 43.79 -9.12 -21.10
CA GLY A 577 43.67 -10.38 -21.83
C GLY A 577 44.82 -11.29 -21.43
N GLY A 578 44.52 -12.30 -20.61
CA GLY A 578 45.39 -13.47 -20.47
C GLY A 578 45.38 -14.28 -21.77
N ASP A 579 46.48 -14.20 -22.49
CA ASP A 579 46.83 -15.11 -23.58
C ASP A 579 47.57 -16.31 -22.95
N ALA A 580 47.01 -17.52 -23.08
CA ALA A 580 47.71 -18.77 -22.79
C ALA A 580 47.03 -19.92 -23.53
N GLY A 581 47.68 -20.40 -24.61
CA GLY A 581 47.43 -21.69 -25.25
C GLY A 581 47.02 -21.61 -26.72
#